data_AF-A0A1H1BHR7-F1
#
_entry.id   AF-A0A1H1BHR7-F1
#
_cell.length_a   1.000
_cell.length_b   1.000
_cell.length_c   1.000
_cell.angle_alpha   90.00
_cell.angle_beta   90.00
_cell.angle_gamma   90.00
#
_symmetry.space_group_name_H-M   'P 1'
#
loop_
_entity.id
_entity.type
_entity.pdbx_description
1 polymer ?
#
loop_
_entity_poly.entity_id
_entity_poly.type
_entity_poly.pdbx_seq_one_letter_code
_entity_poly.pdbx_strand_id
1 'polypeptide(L)'
;MTDLTISRAEHRERKRELLEYAAEDGYDGVVLFGSLNIHYVSGMYHLPTERPVALGITDERVEAVVPRLEQEHASRDDFLIDEVTTYFEYPQDDPMEQVAEMCERLGLANGSIAVDSDGSPARNGYTGPSLSDLLSGDVGVEDYITDMRETKSDAEIELIREASVWANLGHRLLQERIEVGRRPIEVRAEVEAEAVKSMLDTLGDRYEMRSWANPMQCLFTTGDVTGLPHSMDQTTRIERGDNIVTIVKPNVGGYTTELERTMFVGEVSDEKRDYFEIMKESQDIAIEAIEPGVEYATVEEVVVDYYEEQGVAEYTQHHVGHNIGLEGHERPFLDVDQDGEIRPGELFTVEPGFYVPGLGGFRHSDTVLVTEEGTETLTYYPRDLESLIV
;
A
#
# COMPACT_ATOMS: atom_id res chain seq x y z
N MET A 1 7.82 15.53 20.71
CA MET A 1 8.19 14.51 19.71
C MET A 1 6.89 13.82 19.39
N THR A 2 6.41 13.96 18.17
CA THR A 2 5.16 13.36 17.70
C THR A 2 5.42 11.87 17.48
N ASP A 3 4.56 11.01 18.00
CA ASP A 3 4.60 9.57 17.74
C ASP A 3 4.34 9.33 16.24
N LEU A 4 4.99 8.33 15.62
CA LEU A 4 4.79 7.99 14.21
C LEU A 4 3.55 7.10 14.04
N THR A 5 2.41 7.62 14.50
CA THR A 5 1.13 6.92 14.53
C THR A 5 -0.02 7.90 14.29
N ILE A 6 -1.13 7.39 13.77
CA ILE A 6 -2.39 8.13 13.69
C ILE A 6 -2.95 8.32 15.10
N SER A 7 -3.43 9.53 15.38
CA SER A 7 -3.91 9.86 16.72
C SER A 7 -5.27 9.20 17.02
N ARG A 8 -5.53 8.92 18.30
CA ARG A 8 -6.86 8.45 18.74
C ARG A 8 -7.99 9.45 18.44
N ALA A 9 -7.66 10.75 18.31
CA ALA A 9 -8.64 11.75 17.89
C ALA A 9 -9.05 11.57 16.42
N GLU A 10 -8.10 11.26 15.56
CA GLU A 10 -8.35 10.99 14.14
C GLU A 10 -9.06 9.66 13.92
N HIS A 11 -8.72 8.60 14.67
CA HIS A 11 -9.50 7.36 14.65
C HIS A 11 -10.97 7.56 15.04
N ARG A 12 -11.26 8.47 15.98
CA ARG A 12 -12.65 8.83 16.33
C ARG A 12 -13.35 9.57 15.20
N GLU A 13 -12.61 10.38 14.44
CA GLU A 13 -13.15 11.09 13.28
C GLU A 13 -13.47 10.12 12.14
N ARG A 14 -12.54 9.20 11.82
CA ARG A 14 -12.78 8.13 10.85
C ARG A 14 -13.97 7.26 11.24
N LYS A 15 -14.12 6.92 12.52
CA LYS A 15 -15.31 6.21 13.04
C LYS A 15 -16.60 7.00 12.73
N ARG A 16 -16.61 8.31 12.99
CA ARG A 16 -17.78 9.18 12.78
C ARG A 16 -18.16 9.20 11.30
N GLU A 17 -17.19 9.44 10.43
CA GLU A 17 -17.38 9.50 8.97
C GLU A 17 -17.86 8.16 8.40
N LEU A 18 -17.27 7.04 8.84
CA LEU A 18 -17.72 5.70 8.44
C LEU A 18 -19.19 5.43 8.82
N LEU A 19 -19.61 5.85 10.01
CA LEU A 19 -21.00 5.71 10.45
C LEU A 19 -21.95 6.66 9.69
N GLU A 20 -21.46 7.83 9.25
CA GLU A 20 -22.23 8.73 8.39
C GLU A 20 -22.49 8.12 7.02
N TYR A 21 -21.47 7.54 6.36
CA TYR A 21 -21.65 6.79 5.11
C TYR A 21 -22.64 5.64 5.27
N ALA A 22 -22.47 4.82 6.31
CA ALA A 22 -23.37 3.70 6.58
C ALA A 22 -24.81 4.17 6.83
N ALA A 23 -25.00 5.26 7.59
CA ALA A 23 -26.34 5.79 7.88
C ALA A 23 -27.02 6.41 6.65
N GLU A 24 -26.27 7.00 5.71
CA GLU A 24 -26.80 7.54 4.46
C GLU A 24 -27.43 6.45 3.58
N ASP A 25 -26.86 5.25 3.59
CA ASP A 25 -27.39 4.08 2.88
C ASP A 25 -28.39 3.25 3.71
N GLY A 26 -28.67 3.69 4.94
CA GLY A 26 -29.71 3.11 5.80
C GLY A 26 -29.24 1.97 6.70
N TYR A 27 -27.94 1.83 6.94
CA TYR A 27 -27.37 0.88 7.88
C TYR A 27 -27.37 1.43 9.32
N ASP A 28 -27.59 0.55 10.29
CA ASP A 28 -27.62 0.83 11.73
C ASP A 28 -26.22 0.78 12.37
N GLY A 29 -25.23 0.20 11.69
CA GLY A 29 -23.85 0.07 12.14
C GLY A 29 -22.98 -0.70 11.16
N VAL A 30 -21.70 -0.87 11.54
CA VAL A 30 -20.68 -1.46 10.67
C VAL A 30 -19.97 -2.63 11.36
N VAL A 31 -19.69 -3.71 10.64
CA VAL A 31 -18.81 -4.79 11.09
C VAL A 31 -17.68 -5.01 10.09
N LEU A 32 -16.43 -4.88 10.55
CA LEU A 32 -15.24 -5.01 9.72
C LEU A 32 -14.52 -6.33 10.00
N PHE A 33 -14.10 -7.02 8.95
CA PHE A 33 -13.25 -8.22 8.98
C PHE A 33 -11.89 -8.00 8.30
N GLY A 34 -11.78 -6.99 7.42
CA GLY A 34 -10.54 -6.63 6.76
C GLY A 34 -9.53 -6.07 7.76
N SER A 35 -8.36 -6.72 7.89
CA SER A 35 -7.33 -6.32 8.86
C SER A 35 -6.84 -4.88 8.69
N LEU A 36 -6.83 -4.37 7.45
CA LEU A 36 -6.42 -2.99 7.16
C LEU A 36 -7.54 -1.99 7.46
N ASN A 37 -8.79 -2.36 7.22
CA ASN A 37 -9.96 -1.55 7.57
C ASN A 37 -10.09 -1.42 9.09
N ILE A 38 -9.87 -2.52 9.81
CA ILE A 38 -9.78 -2.52 11.28
C ILE A 38 -8.65 -1.60 11.75
N HIS A 39 -7.48 -1.66 11.13
CA HIS A 39 -6.35 -0.78 11.46
C HIS A 39 -6.68 0.70 11.18
N TYR A 40 -7.23 1.00 10.00
CA TYR A 40 -7.55 2.37 9.58
C TYR A 40 -8.51 3.05 10.55
N VAL A 41 -9.56 2.34 10.99
CA VAL A 41 -10.60 2.91 11.87
C VAL A 41 -10.21 2.89 13.33
N SER A 42 -9.64 1.78 13.83
CA SER A 42 -9.42 1.59 15.28
C SER A 42 -7.98 1.79 15.75
N GLY A 43 -7.01 1.80 14.83
CA GLY A 43 -5.59 1.75 15.17
C GLY A 43 -5.08 0.35 15.52
N MET A 44 -5.97 -0.65 15.68
CA MET A 44 -5.59 -2.04 15.92
C MET A 44 -5.06 -2.69 14.64
N TYR A 45 -3.78 -3.01 14.63
CA TYR A 45 -3.14 -3.80 13.57
C TYR A 45 -2.93 -5.24 14.04
N HIS A 46 -3.00 -6.22 13.15
CA HIS A 46 -2.75 -7.62 13.49
C HIS A 46 -2.34 -8.41 12.24
N LEU A 47 -1.75 -9.59 12.43
CA LEU A 47 -1.49 -10.53 11.34
C LEU A 47 -2.79 -11.28 11.01
N PRO A 48 -3.39 -11.10 9.82
CA PRO A 48 -4.57 -11.89 9.46
C PRO A 48 -4.17 -13.35 9.22
N THR A 49 -4.89 -14.28 9.86
CA THR A 49 -4.65 -15.73 9.75
C THR A 49 -5.96 -16.47 9.46
N GLU A 50 -6.01 -17.78 9.69
CA GLU A 50 -7.25 -18.58 9.68
C GLU A 50 -8.19 -18.24 10.84
N ARG A 51 -7.72 -17.44 11.81
CA ARG A 51 -8.46 -17.01 12.99
C ARG A 51 -9.16 -15.67 12.69
N PRO A 52 -10.49 -15.65 12.60
CA PRO A 52 -11.24 -14.41 12.40
C PRO A 52 -10.96 -13.34 13.45
N VAL A 53 -10.81 -12.11 12.98
CA VAL A 53 -10.89 -10.91 13.82
C VAL A 53 -12.01 -10.06 13.24
N ALA A 54 -12.85 -9.52 14.11
CA ALA A 54 -13.93 -8.62 13.70
C ALA A 54 -13.98 -7.38 14.61
N LEU A 55 -14.39 -6.26 14.03
CA LEU A 55 -14.64 -5.01 14.75
C LEU A 55 -16.08 -4.54 14.47
N GLY A 56 -16.92 -4.54 15.50
CA GLY A 56 -18.28 -4.01 15.43
C GLY A 56 -18.33 -2.56 15.90
N ILE A 57 -19.00 -1.70 15.13
CA ILE A 57 -18.98 -0.24 15.29
C ILE A 57 -20.41 0.29 15.29
N THR A 58 -20.73 1.05 16.33
CA THR A 58 -21.96 1.85 16.46
C THR A 58 -21.61 3.24 16.99
N ASP A 59 -22.56 4.18 16.99
CA ASP A 59 -22.36 5.49 17.62
C ASP A 59 -21.87 5.37 19.07
N GLU A 60 -22.45 4.44 19.83
CA GLU A 60 -22.21 4.30 21.25
C GLU A 60 -20.92 3.53 21.58
N ARG A 61 -20.58 2.50 20.80
CA ARG A 61 -19.52 1.53 21.15
C ARG A 61 -18.74 1.01 19.95
N VAL A 62 -17.49 0.65 20.21
CA VAL A 62 -16.65 -0.18 19.35
C VAL A 62 -16.27 -1.45 20.10
N GLU A 63 -16.69 -2.61 19.61
CA GLU A 63 -16.34 -3.92 20.20
C GLU A 63 -15.49 -4.72 19.22
N ALA A 64 -14.54 -5.51 19.73
CA ALA A 64 -13.73 -6.42 18.93
C ALA A 64 -13.96 -7.88 19.34
N VAL A 65 -13.98 -8.78 18.36
CA VAL A 65 -13.88 -10.23 18.57
C VAL A 65 -12.54 -10.69 18.03
N VAL A 66 -11.73 -11.32 18.89
CA VAL A 66 -10.37 -11.77 18.57
C VAL A 66 -10.13 -13.20 19.08
N PRO A 67 -9.20 -13.98 18.50
CA PRO A 67 -8.76 -15.20 19.15
C PRO A 67 -8.10 -14.89 20.50
N ARG A 68 -8.17 -15.80 21.47
CA ARG A 68 -7.64 -15.59 22.82
C ARG A 68 -6.18 -15.15 22.81
N LEU A 69 -5.38 -15.63 21.87
CA LEU A 69 -3.97 -15.27 21.75
C LEU A 69 -3.72 -13.77 21.43
N GLU A 70 -4.72 -13.06 20.92
CA GLU A 70 -4.67 -11.64 20.58
C GLU A 70 -5.27 -10.74 21.66
N GLN A 71 -5.80 -11.30 22.77
CA GLN A 71 -6.53 -10.53 23.80
C GLN A 71 -5.71 -9.36 24.34
N GLU A 72 -4.49 -9.62 24.78
CA GLU A 72 -3.63 -8.62 25.39
C GLU A 72 -3.23 -7.52 24.40
N HIS A 73 -3.09 -7.85 23.12
CA HIS A 73 -2.79 -6.88 22.07
C HIS A 73 -4.02 -6.03 21.74
N ALA A 74 -5.18 -6.65 21.50
CA ALA A 74 -6.43 -5.95 21.21
C ALA A 74 -6.91 -5.06 22.37
N SER A 75 -6.50 -5.34 23.61
CA SER A 75 -6.88 -4.59 24.81
C SER A 75 -5.97 -3.38 25.11
N ARG A 76 -5.09 -2.99 24.18
CA ARG A 76 -4.22 -1.82 24.38
C ARG A 76 -5.02 -0.51 24.39
N ASP A 77 -4.69 0.37 25.32
CA ASP A 77 -5.40 1.65 25.53
C ASP A 77 -5.26 2.66 24.37
N ASP A 78 -4.28 2.46 23.48
CA ASP A 78 -4.09 3.31 22.30
C ASP A 78 -5.06 2.96 21.15
N PHE A 79 -5.68 1.78 21.16
CA PHE A 79 -6.69 1.40 20.18
C PHE A 79 -8.07 1.98 20.54
N LEU A 80 -8.86 2.29 19.51
CA LEU A 80 -10.25 2.73 19.66
C LEU A 80 -11.16 1.51 19.79
N ILE A 81 -11.04 0.78 20.89
CA ILE A 81 -11.85 -0.40 21.21
C ILE A 81 -12.34 -0.27 22.66
N ASP A 82 -13.64 -0.40 22.88
CA ASP A 82 -14.27 -0.27 24.19
C ASP A 82 -14.36 -1.61 24.93
N GLU A 83 -14.57 -2.71 24.20
CA GLU A 83 -14.68 -4.07 24.75
C GLU A 83 -14.02 -5.09 23.80
N VAL A 84 -13.26 -6.04 24.36
CA VAL A 84 -12.64 -7.16 23.62
C VAL A 84 -13.25 -8.48 24.08
N THR A 85 -13.94 -9.15 23.16
CA THR A 85 -14.44 -10.52 23.33
C THR A 85 -13.49 -11.52 22.68
N THR A 86 -13.32 -12.69 23.30
CA THR A 86 -12.41 -13.71 22.80
C THR A 86 -13.07 -15.06 22.61
N TYR A 87 -12.74 -15.76 21.53
CA TYR A 87 -12.88 -17.22 21.42
C TYR A 87 -11.52 -17.89 21.65
N PHE A 88 -11.46 -19.17 22.00
CA PHE A 88 -10.18 -19.82 22.31
C PHE A 88 -9.34 -20.08 21.06
N GLU A 89 -9.86 -20.83 20.09
CA GLU A 89 -9.10 -21.25 18.92
C GLU A 89 -10.00 -21.66 17.75
N TYR A 90 -9.55 -21.45 16.50
CA TYR A 90 -10.14 -22.05 15.30
C TYR A 90 -9.24 -23.22 14.81
N PRO A 91 -9.80 -24.40 14.45
CA PRO A 91 -11.22 -24.72 14.26
C PRO A 91 -11.89 -25.40 15.48
N GLN A 92 -11.48 -25.07 16.72
CA GLN A 92 -12.04 -25.71 17.91
C GLN A 92 -13.35 -25.07 18.37
N ASP A 93 -13.45 -23.76 18.22
CA ASP A 93 -14.63 -22.93 18.50
C ASP A 93 -15.21 -22.37 17.19
N ASP A 94 -16.39 -21.75 17.33
CA ASP A 94 -17.12 -21.08 16.26
C ASP A 94 -16.93 -19.55 16.37
N PRO A 95 -15.85 -18.98 15.78
CA PRO A 95 -15.55 -17.55 15.92
C PRO A 95 -16.68 -16.64 15.41
N MET A 96 -17.40 -17.04 14.38
CA MET A 96 -18.51 -16.23 13.84
C MET A 96 -19.74 -16.22 14.74
N GLU A 97 -19.96 -17.23 15.58
CA GLU A 97 -20.99 -17.17 16.62
C GLU A 97 -20.66 -16.08 17.65
N GLN A 98 -19.38 -15.89 17.98
CA GLN A 98 -18.95 -14.78 18.85
C GLN A 98 -19.14 -13.41 18.17
N VAL A 99 -18.99 -13.33 16.86
CA VAL A 99 -19.30 -12.12 16.08
C VAL A 99 -20.81 -11.86 16.07
N ALA A 100 -21.64 -12.89 15.94
CA ALA A 100 -23.09 -12.77 16.03
C ALA A 100 -23.54 -12.29 17.43
N GLU A 101 -22.97 -12.86 18.50
CA GLU A 101 -23.20 -12.41 19.88
C GLU A 101 -22.74 -10.95 20.11
N MET A 102 -21.64 -10.53 19.47
CA MET A 102 -21.23 -9.11 19.47
C MET A 102 -22.26 -8.23 18.78
N CYS A 103 -22.78 -8.65 17.63
CA CYS A 103 -23.86 -7.92 16.94
C CYS A 103 -25.12 -7.82 17.79
N GLU A 104 -25.47 -8.85 18.58
CA GLU A 104 -26.59 -8.78 19.54
C GLU A 104 -26.36 -7.72 20.62
N ARG A 105 -25.16 -7.67 21.22
CA ARG A 105 -24.81 -6.68 22.26
C ARG A 105 -24.79 -5.25 21.73
N LEU A 106 -24.36 -5.07 20.48
CA LEU A 106 -24.38 -3.80 19.77
C LEU A 106 -25.78 -3.40 19.26
N GLY A 107 -26.79 -4.27 19.40
CA GLY A 107 -28.14 -3.99 18.91
C GLY A 107 -28.31 -4.13 17.40
N LEU A 108 -27.34 -4.73 16.71
CA LEU A 108 -27.28 -4.88 15.26
C LEU A 108 -27.94 -6.17 14.74
N ALA A 109 -28.12 -7.19 15.58
CA ALA A 109 -28.52 -8.54 15.14
C ALA A 109 -29.84 -8.65 14.33
N ASN A 110 -30.74 -7.66 14.44
CA ASN A 110 -32.00 -7.59 13.70
C ASN A 110 -32.11 -6.32 12.82
N GLY A 111 -31.05 -5.52 12.75
CA GLY A 111 -30.99 -4.27 11.99
C GLY A 111 -30.45 -4.47 10.58
N SER A 112 -30.04 -3.38 9.95
CA SER A 112 -29.26 -3.39 8.71
C SER A 112 -27.79 -3.10 9.03
N ILE A 113 -26.86 -3.92 8.55
CA ILE A 113 -25.43 -3.81 8.87
C ILE A 113 -24.63 -3.68 7.58
N ALA A 114 -23.74 -2.69 7.52
CA ALA A 114 -22.71 -2.62 6.49
C ALA A 114 -21.48 -3.44 6.92
N VAL A 115 -20.91 -4.19 5.99
CA VAL A 115 -19.68 -4.97 6.22
C VAL A 115 -18.70 -4.79 5.08
N ASP A 116 -17.40 -4.87 5.36
CA ASP A 116 -16.39 -4.90 4.29
C ASP A 116 -16.22 -6.30 3.67
N SER A 117 -16.79 -7.32 4.32
CA SER A 117 -16.89 -8.70 3.85
C SER A 117 -18.00 -9.41 4.64
N ASP A 118 -18.80 -10.25 4.00
CA ASP A 118 -19.87 -11.01 4.67
C ASP A 118 -19.30 -12.20 5.46
N GLY A 119 -18.58 -11.87 6.53
CA GLY A 119 -17.79 -12.80 7.34
C GLY A 119 -16.28 -12.71 7.07
N SER A 120 -15.50 -13.42 7.88
CA SER A 120 -14.05 -13.46 7.73
C SER A 120 -13.65 -14.03 6.37
N PRO A 121 -12.73 -13.38 5.62
CA PRO A 121 -12.24 -13.89 4.35
C PRO A 121 -11.73 -15.33 4.46
N ALA A 122 -11.81 -16.09 3.37
CA ALA A 122 -11.36 -17.49 3.26
C ALA A 122 -9.82 -17.63 3.24
N ARG A 123 -9.15 -17.06 4.25
CA ARG A 123 -7.70 -17.03 4.42
C ARG A 123 -7.22 -18.27 5.18
N ASN A 124 -6.07 -18.81 4.78
CA ASN A 124 -5.39 -19.90 5.47
C ASN A 124 -6.26 -21.15 5.76
N GLY A 125 -7.29 -21.40 4.93
CA GLY A 125 -8.20 -22.53 5.11
C GLY A 125 -9.37 -22.28 6.06
N TYR A 126 -9.66 -21.03 6.40
CA TYR A 126 -10.90 -20.66 7.07
C TYR A 126 -12.13 -20.98 6.20
N THR A 127 -13.15 -21.63 6.79
CA THR A 127 -14.38 -22.07 6.10
C THR A 127 -15.62 -21.90 6.99
N GLY A 128 -15.63 -20.92 7.89
CA GLY A 128 -16.81 -20.65 8.72
C GLY A 128 -17.97 -20.03 7.92
N PRO A 129 -19.15 -19.88 8.56
CA PRO A 129 -20.33 -19.30 7.92
C PRO A 129 -20.14 -17.80 7.62
N SER A 130 -20.97 -17.26 6.72
CA SER A 130 -21.09 -15.81 6.55
C SER A 130 -21.76 -15.16 7.76
N LEU A 131 -21.69 -13.84 7.87
CA LEU A 131 -22.41 -13.12 8.93
C LEU A 131 -23.92 -13.14 8.66
N SER A 132 -24.31 -12.99 7.39
CA SER A 132 -25.70 -13.05 6.92
C SER A 132 -26.41 -14.37 7.21
N ASP A 133 -25.68 -15.49 7.31
CA ASP A 133 -26.23 -16.80 7.69
C ASP A 133 -26.59 -16.88 9.19
N LEU A 134 -25.96 -16.05 10.02
CA LEU A 134 -26.09 -16.09 11.49
C LEU A 134 -27.04 -15.03 12.05
N LEU A 135 -27.26 -13.95 11.31
CA LEU A 135 -28.11 -12.85 11.74
C LEU A 135 -29.50 -12.90 11.10
N SER A 136 -30.48 -12.27 11.77
CA SER A 136 -31.83 -12.11 11.21
C SER A 136 -32.00 -10.79 10.44
N GLY A 137 -31.06 -9.87 10.62
CA GLY A 137 -31.00 -8.56 9.96
C GLY A 137 -30.45 -8.62 8.53
N ASP A 138 -30.48 -7.48 7.85
CA ASP A 138 -29.93 -7.32 6.51
C ASP A 138 -28.42 -7.04 6.61
N VAL A 139 -27.61 -7.73 5.79
CA VAL A 139 -26.15 -7.52 5.72
C VAL A 139 -25.79 -7.08 4.31
N GLY A 140 -25.26 -5.87 4.18
CA GLY A 140 -24.79 -5.28 2.91
C GLY A 140 -23.27 -5.20 2.88
N VAL A 141 -22.65 -5.62 1.78
CA VAL A 141 -21.20 -5.54 1.59
C VAL A 141 -20.86 -4.22 0.91
N GLU A 142 -20.09 -3.38 1.59
CA GLU A 142 -19.80 -1.99 1.19
C GLU A 142 -18.30 -1.69 1.24
N ASP A 143 -17.85 -0.75 0.41
CA ASP A 143 -16.44 -0.39 0.23
C ASP A 143 -16.08 0.98 0.84
N TYR A 144 -16.86 1.50 1.79
CA TYR A 144 -16.71 2.86 2.34
C TYR A 144 -15.28 3.22 2.76
N ILE A 145 -14.58 2.31 3.45
CA ILE A 145 -13.22 2.58 3.93
C ILE A 145 -12.22 2.67 2.77
N THR A 146 -12.48 1.95 1.67
CA THR A 146 -11.66 2.06 0.47
C THR A 146 -11.80 3.45 -0.13
N ASP A 147 -13.02 4.03 -0.17
CA ASP A 147 -13.24 5.44 -0.59
C ASP A 147 -12.58 6.45 0.36
N MET A 148 -12.73 6.26 1.66
CA MET A 148 -12.12 7.12 2.68
C MET A 148 -10.58 7.14 2.61
N ARG A 149 -9.97 6.06 2.11
CA ARG A 149 -8.52 5.94 1.97
C ARG A 149 -7.97 6.61 0.72
N GLU A 150 -8.80 6.98 -0.25
CA GLU A 150 -8.33 7.60 -1.50
C GLU A 150 -7.56 8.89 -1.22
N THR A 151 -8.14 9.78 -0.40
CA THR A 151 -7.52 11.02 0.09
C THR A 151 -6.92 10.84 1.47
N LYS A 152 -5.65 11.21 1.64
CA LYS A 152 -4.93 11.09 2.90
C LYS A 152 -5.07 12.35 3.76
N SER A 153 -5.20 12.15 5.06
CA SER A 153 -5.11 13.22 6.05
C SER A 153 -3.68 13.76 6.17
N ASP A 154 -3.52 14.93 6.78
CA ASP A 154 -2.20 15.50 7.09
C ASP A 154 -1.30 14.52 7.88
N ALA A 155 -1.89 13.75 8.81
CA ALA A 155 -1.13 12.79 9.61
C ALA A 155 -0.66 11.60 8.77
N GLU A 156 -1.50 11.12 7.84
CA GLU A 156 -1.13 10.05 6.90
C GLU A 156 -0.03 10.52 5.94
N ILE A 157 -0.15 11.73 5.40
CA ILE A 157 0.86 12.35 4.53
C ILE A 157 2.21 12.45 5.24
N GLU A 158 2.24 12.86 6.51
CA GLU A 158 3.49 12.95 7.27
C GLU A 158 4.14 11.58 7.51
N LEU A 159 3.35 10.51 7.71
CA LEU A 159 3.88 9.15 7.80
C LEU A 159 4.47 8.69 6.46
N ILE A 160 3.81 9.01 5.34
CA ILE A 160 4.30 8.68 4.00
C ILE A 160 5.56 9.49 3.67
N ARG A 161 5.62 10.77 4.03
CA ARG A 161 6.84 11.62 3.89
C ARG A 161 8.02 11.04 4.67
N GLU A 162 7.80 10.59 5.91
CA GLU A 162 8.83 9.91 6.68
C GLU A 162 9.24 8.60 5.99
N ALA A 163 8.30 7.81 5.46
CA ALA A 163 8.60 6.62 4.66
C ALA A 163 9.45 6.98 3.41
N SER A 164 9.16 8.07 2.71
CA SER A 164 9.96 8.56 1.57
C SER A 164 11.40 8.85 1.94
N VAL A 165 11.70 9.35 3.14
CA VAL A 165 13.09 9.50 3.62
C VAL A 165 13.81 8.14 3.65
N TRP A 166 13.16 7.12 4.20
CA TRP A 166 13.72 5.77 4.29
C TRP A 166 13.83 5.08 2.94
N ALA A 167 12.94 5.39 1.98
CA ALA A 167 13.00 4.83 0.64
C ALA A 167 14.27 5.30 -0.08
N ASN A 168 14.58 6.59 0.01
CA ASN A 168 15.82 7.16 -0.51
C ASN A 168 17.07 6.53 0.14
N LEU A 169 17.03 6.26 1.46
CA LEU A 169 18.12 5.55 2.14
C LEU A 169 18.29 4.13 1.58
N GLY A 170 17.20 3.36 1.51
CA GLY A 170 17.23 2.00 0.98
C GLY A 170 17.77 1.96 -0.44
N HIS A 171 17.37 2.91 -1.28
CA HIS A 171 17.82 2.98 -2.67
C HIS A 171 19.32 3.31 -2.78
N ARG A 172 19.82 4.24 -1.95
CA ARG A 172 21.25 4.53 -1.84
C ARG A 172 22.04 3.27 -1.47
N LEU A 173 21.56 2.55 -0.44
CA LEU A 173 22.23 1.35 0.04
C LEU A 173 22.17 0.19 -0.97
N LEU A 174 21.08 0.06 -1.72
CA LEU A 174 20.97 -0.88 -2.84
C LEU A 174 22.04 -0.56 -3.89
N GLN A 175 22.04 0.67 -4.41
CA GLN A 175 22.97 1.07 -5.47
C GLN A 175 24.43 0.88 -5.06
N GLU A 176 24.81 1.26 -3.83
CA GLU A 176 26.17 1.07 -3.28
C GLU A 176 26.63 -0.39 -3.21
N ARG A 177 25.69 -1.34 -3.23
CA ARG A 177 25.94 -2.79 -3.09
C ARG A 177 25.80 -3.57 -4.40
N ILE A 178 25.42 -2.92 -5.49
CA ILE A 178 25.38 -3.55 -6.81
C ILE A 178 26.81 -3.87 -7.23
N GLU A 179 27.09 -5.15 -7.46
CA GLU A 179 28.39 -5.61 -7.92
C GLU A 179 28.22 -6.86 -8.78
N VAL A 180 28.99 -6.92 -9.88
CA VAL A 180 29.02 -8.08 -10.78
C VAL A 180 29.33 -9.35 -9.99
N GLY A 181 28.54 -10.39 -10.24
CA GLY A 181 28.67 -11.68 -9.59
C GLY A 181 27.87 -11.81 -8.30
N ARG A 182 27.36 -10.74 -7.69
CA ARG A 182 26.43 -10.86 -6.55
C ARG A 182 25.05 -11.29 -7.02
N ARG A 183 24.22 -11.81 -6.10
CA ARG A 183 22.82 -12.14 -6.39
C ARG A 183 21.90 -11.02 -5.86
N PRO A 184 20.86 -10.62 -6.62
CA PRO A 184 19.87 -9.66 -6.17
C PRO A 184 19.32 -9.96 -4.77
N ILE A 185 18.93 -11.22 -4.52
CA ILE A 185 18.39 -11.66 -3.23
C ILE A 185 19.37 -11.49 -2.04
N GLU A 186 20.68 -11.64 -2.27
CA GLU A 186 21.70 -11.45 -1.23
C GLU A 186 21.88 -9.95 -0.94
N VAL A 187 21.95 -9.15 -2.01
CA VAL A 187 22.10 -7.69 -1.92
C VAL A 187 20.93 -7.08 -1.15
N ARG A 188 19.69 -7.39 -1.53
CA ARG A 188 18.53 -6.79 -0.89
C ARG A 188 18.38 -7.20 0.58
N ALA A 189 18.69 -8.44 0.95
CA ALA A 189 18.60 -8.89 2.34
C ALA A 189 19.60 -8.15 3.25
N GLU A 190 20.81 -7.88 2.74
CA GLU A 190 21.79 -7.07 3.45
C GLU A 190 21.35 -5.61 3.59
N VAL A 191 20.77 -5.04 2.54
CA VAL A 191 20.24 -3.66 2.57
C VAL A 191 19.09 -3.53 3.54
N GLU A 192 18.11 -4.42 3.47
CA GLU A 192 16.95 -4.41 4.37
C GLU A 192 17.41 -4.46 5.84
N ALA A 193 18.34 -5.35 6.17
CA ALA A 193 18.88 -5.44 7.54
C ALA A 193 19.58 -4.15 8.01
N GLU A 194 20.40 -3.54 7.14
CA GLU A 194 21.12 -2.30 7.47
C GLU A 194 20.20 -1.08 7.55
N ALA A 195 19.25 -0.98 6.63
CA ALA A 195 18.31 0.12 6.57
C ALA A 195 17.33 0.07 7.76
N VAL A 196 16.82 -1.12 8.10
CA VAL A 196 16.01 -1.33 9.32
C VAL A 196 16.78 -0.91 10.56
N LYS A 197 18.05 -1.30 10.68
CA LYS A 197 18.88 -0.86 11.81
C LYS A 197 19.00 0.67 11.87
N SER A 198 19.30 1.31 10.73
CA SER A 198 19.45 2.77 10.65
C SER A 198 18.14 3.49 11.01
N MET A 199 17.02 2.94 10.57
CA MET A 199 15.67 3.41 10.87
C MET A 199 15.38 3.32 12.36
N LEU A 200 15.60 2.17 12.99
CA LEU A 200 15.38 1.99 14.43
C LEU A 200 16.31 2.88 15.27
N ASP A 201 17.59 3.00 14.89
CA ASP A 201 18.55 3.86 15.60
C ASP A 201 18.18 5.36 15.51
N THR A 202 17.50 5.77 14.44
CA THR A 202 17.12 7.18 14.19
C THR A 202 15.75 7.53 14.74
N LEU A 203 14.76 6.65 14.55
CA LEU A 203 13.39 6.87 14.99
C LEU A 203 13.23 6.59 16.49
N GLY A 204 13.99 5.63 17.01
CA GLY A 204 13.94 5.22 18.41
C GLY A 204 12.54 4.81 18.83
N ASP A 205 12.15 5.19 20.04
CA ASP A 205 10.85 4.84 20.63
C ASP A 205 9.64 5.47 19.91
N ARG A 206 9.85 6.38 18.95
CA ARG A 206 8.75 6.94 18.13
C ARG A 206 8.22 5.94 17.11
N TYR A 207 9.00 4.92 16.74
CA TYR A 207 8.63 3.94 15.75
C TYR A 207 8.13 2.65 16.41
N GLU A 208 6.94 2.24 15.99
CA GLU A 208 6.37 0.93 16.26
C GLU A 208 6.01 0.28 14.93
N MET A 209 6.35 -1.00 14.78
CA MET A 209 5.97 -1.76 13.59
C MET A 209 4.47 -2.06 13.64
N ARG A 210 3.70 -1.45 12.73
CA ARG A 210 2.23 -1.59 12.62
C ARG A 210 1.77 -2.33 11.37
N SER A 211 2.71 -2.94 10.64
CA SER A 211 2.47 -3.83 9.51
C SER A 211 3.15 -5.17 9.76
N TRP A 212 2.60 -6.25 9.20
CA TRP A 212 3.25 -7.57 9.24
C TRP A 212 4.40 -7.69 8.22
N ALA A 213 4.52 -6.72 7.31
CA ALA A 213 5.63 -6.58 6.39
C ALA A 213 6.95 -6.20 7.10
N ASN A 214 8.08 -6.53 6.47
CA ASN A 214 9.39 -6.00 6.87
C ASN A 214 9.35 -4.45 6.83
N PRO A 215 9.84 -3.72 7.87
CA PRO A 215 9.86 -2.25 7.87
C PRO A 215 10.61 -1.64 6.67
N MET A 216 11.55 -2.38 6.10
CA MET A 216 12.16 -2.06 4.81
C MET A 216 11.93 -3.23 3.85
N GLN A 217 11.22 -3.00 2.75
CA GLN A 217 11.15 -3.95 1.65
C GLN A 217 11.97 -3.43 0.48
N CYS A 218 12.80 -4.30 -0.08
CA CYS A 218 13.54 -4.01 -1.30
C CYS A 218 13.24 -5.12 -2.31
N LEU A 219 12.91 -4.76 -3.54
CA LEU A 219 12.85 -5.71 -4.66
C LEU A 219 14.00 -5.39 -5.62
N PHE A 220 14.57 -6.44 -6.22
CA PHE A 220 15.72 -6.30 -7.10
C PHE A 220 15.63 -7.33 -8.22
N THR A 221 15.53 -6.85 -9.46
CA THR A 221 15.68 -7.65 -10.68
C THR A 221 16.87 -7.18 -11.53
N THR A 222 17.44 -8.10 -12.31
CA THR A 222 18.65 -7.93 -13.13
C THR A 222 18.52 -8.65 -14.46
N GLY A 223 19.09 -8.06 -15.52
CA GLY A 223 19.10 -8.61 -16.87
C GLY A 223 17.69 -8.77 -17.46
N ASP A 224 17.45 -9.84 -18.21
CA ASP A 224 16.18 -10.09 -18.93
C ASP A 224 14.93 -10.11 -18.03
N VAL A 225 15.08 -10.42 -16.75
CA VAL A 225 13.95 -10.50 -15.81
C VAL A 225 13.41 -9.13 -15.43
N THR A 226 14.18 -8.05 -15.65
CA THR A 226 13.62 -6.69 -15.59
C THR A 226 12.46 -6.50 -16.56
N GLY A 227 12.38 -7.32 -17.63
CA GLY A 227 11.24 -7.40 -18.55
C GLY A 227 9.95 -7.97 -17.94
N LEU A 228 9.97 -8.40 -16.67
CA LEU A 228 8.89 -9.04 -15.94
C LEU A 228 8.61 -8.22 -14.66
N PRO A 229 7.73 -7.21 -14.69
CA PRO A 229 7.60 -6.22 -13.61
C PRO A 229 7.19 -6.78 -12.25
N HIS A 230 6.41 -7.86 -12.23
CA HIS A 230 6.01 -8.56 -11.00
C HIS A 230 6.79 -9.88 -10.80
N SER A 231 8.00 -9.98 -11.32
CA SER A 231 8.85 -11.13 -11.04
C SER A 231 9.30 -11.14 -9.59
N MET A 232 9.42 -12.35 -9.04
CA MET A 232 10.03 -12.57 -7.73
C MET A 232 11.55 -12.37 -7.83
N ASP A 233 12.20 -12.07 -6.70
CA ASP A 233 13.65 -11.88 -6.66
C ASP A 233 14.42 -13.03 -7.31
N GLN A 234 15.40 -12.65 -8.13
CA GLN A 234 16.23 -13.61 -8.80
C GLN A 234 17.33 -14.18 -7.91
N THR A 235 17.66 -15.44 -8.19
CA THR A 235 18.84 -16.13 -7.64
C THR A 235 20.01 -16.19 -8.64
N THR A 236 19.82 -15.63 -9.84
CA THR A 236 20.87 -15.42 -10.83
C THR A 236 21.86 -14.35 -10.34
N ARG A 237 23.02 -14.28 -11.00
CA ARG A 237 24.05 -13.30 -10.67
C ARG A 237 23.90 -12.07 -11.55
N ILE A 238 24.25 -10.92 -11.00
CA ILE A 238 24.36 -9.66 -11.72
C ILE A 238 25.54 -9.77 -12.68
N GLU A 239 25.33 -9.41 -13.94
CA GLU A 239 26.35 -9.43 -14.99
C GLU A 239 26.65 -8.02 -15.51
N ARG A 240 27.82 -7.85 -16.14
CA ARG A 240 28.17 -6.58 -16.77
C ARG A 240 27.29 -6.37 -18.01
N GLY A 241 26.69 -5.21 -18.14
CA GLY A 241 25.75 -4.86 -19.20
C GLY A 241 24.29 -5.11 -18.84
N ASP A 242 24.01 -5.66 -17.66
CA ASP A 242 22.64 -5.86 -17.18
C ASP A 242 21.90 -4.53 -17.00
N ASN A 243 20.61 -4.56 -17.34
CA ASN A 243 19.63 -3.63 -16.76
C ASN A 243 19.32 -4.10 -15.35
N ILE A 244 19.08 -3.15 -14.46
CA ILE A 244 18.68 -3.39 -13.08
C ILE A 244 17.39 -2.61 -12.85
N VAL A 245 16.39 -3.23 -12.24
CA VAL A 245 15.23 -2.52 -11.70
C VAL A 245 15.15 -2.82 -10.21
N THR A 246 15.24 -1.77 -9.40
CA THR A 246 15.10 -1.86 -7.94
C THR A 246 13.90 -1.08 -7.47
N ILE A 247 13.25 -1.59 -6.44
CA ILE A 247 12.07 -1.01 -5.81
C ILE A 247 12.31 -0.96 -4.30
N VAL A 248 12.00 0.17 -3.65
CA VAL A 248 12.13 0.32 -2.19
C VAL A 248 10.80 0.80 -1.61
N LYS A 249 10.26 0.01 -0.67
CA LYS A 249 8.96 0.25 0.00
C LYS A 249 9.12 0.13 1.52
N PRO A 250 9.52 1.20 2.23
CA PRO A 250 9.56 1.22 3.68
C PRO A 250 8.17 1.46 4.27
N ASN A 251 7.95 1.00 5.50
CA ASN A 251 6.68 1.19 6.20
C ASN A 251 6.86 1.99 7.49
N VAL A 252 6.11 3.07 7.65
CA VAL A 252 6.10 3.93 8.85
C VAL A 252 4.66 4.12 9.31
N GLY A 253 4.37 3.72 10.56
CA GLY A 253 3.03 3.84 11.14
C GLY A 253 1.93 3.03 10.41
N GLY A 254 2.32 2.07 9.57
CA GLY A 254 1.40 1.33 8.69
C GLY A 254 1.39 1.83 7.24
N TYR A 255 1.88 3.03 6.97
CA TYR A 255 1.86 3.66 5.65
C TYR A 255 3.17 3.44 4.90
N THR A 256 3.09 3.35 3.58
CA THR A 256 4.24 3.12 2.69
C THR A 256 4.34 4.20 1.61
N THR A 257 5.51 4.22 0.99
CA THR A 257 5.82 4.93 -0.26
C THR A 257 6.41 3.90 -1.23
N GLU A 258 6.64 4.31 -2.47
CA GLU A 258 7.41 3.55 -3.44
C GLU A 258 8.45 4.45 -4.11
N LEU A 259 9.65 3.88 -4.30
CA LEU A 259 10.71 4.47 -5.09
C LEU A 259 11.33 3.38 -5.97
N GLU A 260 11.24 3.53 -7.28
CA GLU A 260 11.85 2.62 -8.25
C GLU A 260 12.86 3.31 -9.16
N ARG A 261 13.95 2.61 -9.49
CA ARG A 261 14.88 3.05 -10.54
C ARG A 261 15.30 1.90 -11.45
N THR A 262 15.40 2.25 -12.73
CA THR A 262 16.19 1.54 -13.73
C THR A 262 17.64 1.99 -13.63
N MET A 263 18.57 1.06 -13.49
CA MET A 263 20.01 1.28 -13.44
C MET A 263 20.74 0.35 -14.40
N PHE A 264 22.02 0.58 -14.64
CA PHE A 264 22.82 -0.25 -15.54
C PHE A 264 24.17 -0.61 -14.95
N VAL A 265 24.63 -1.84 -15.21
CA VAL A 265 25.94 -2.32 -14.73
C VAL A 265 27.02 -2.09 -15.79
N GLY A 266 27.82 -1.04 -15.64
CA GLY A 266 28.90 -0.70 -16.55
C GLY A 266 28.45 -0.04 -17.85
N GLU A 267 28.78 -0.64 -19.00
CA GLU A 267 28.57 0.00 -20.31
C GLU A 267 27.10 -0.06 -20.73
N VAL A 268 26.55 1.09 -21.12
CA VAL A 268 25.17 1.24 -21.64
C VAL A 268 25.24 1.48 -23.15
N SER A 269 24.61 0.60 -23.93
CA SER A 269 24.49 0.74 -25.39
C SER A 269 23.63 1.96 -25.75
N ASP A 270 23.88 2.55 -26.93
CA ASP A 270 23.11 3.71 -27.41
C ASP A 270 21.61 3.43 -27.39
N GLU A 271 21.19 2.24 -27.82
CA GLU A 271 19.78 1.80 -27.78
C GLU A 271 19.19 1.80 -26.36
N LYS A 272 19.93 1.33 -25.34
CA LYS A 272 19.47 1.38 -23.95
C LYS A 272 19.41 2.82 -23.42
N ARG A 273 20.27 3.71 -23.90
CA ARG A 273 20.23 5.14 -23.55
C ARG A 273 18.99 5.81 -24.11
N ASP A 274 18.66 5.52 -25.36
CA ASP A 274 17.48 6.05 -26.03
C ASP A 274 16.20 5.61 -25.30
N TYR A 275 16.05 4.30 -24.99
CA TYR A 275 14.90 3.82 -24.21
C TYR A 275 14.87 4.35 -22.78
N PHE A 276 16.01 4.52 -22.13
CA PHE A 276 16.06 5.13 -20.81
C PHE A 276 15.50 6.57 -20.84
N GLU A 277 15.88 7.36 -21.84
CA GLU A 277 15.39 8.74 -21.93
C GLU A 277 13.89 8.80 -22.24
N ILE A 278 13.38 7.91 -23.11
CA ILE A 278 11.95 7.79 -23.39
C ILE A 278 11.16 7.48 -22.10
N MET A 279 11.64 6.53 -21.29
CA MET A 279 10.99 6.19 -20.02
C MET A 279 11.05 7.35 -19.02
N LYS A 280 12.18 8.06 -18.95
CA LYS A 280 12.32 9.20 -18.04
C LYS A 280 11.38 10.34 -18.45
N GLU A 281 11.32 10.66 -19.74
CA GLU A 281 10.43 11.70 -20.27
C GLU A 281 8.95 11.32 -20.14
N SER A 282 8.58 10.04 -20.31
CA SER A 282 7.19 9.61 -20.05
C SER A 282 6.79 9.78 -18.59
N GLN A 283 7.71 9.54 -17.64
CA GLN A 283 7.48 9.85 -16.23
C GLN A 283 7.33 11.35 -15.97
N ASP A 284 8.14 12.19 -16.62
CA ASP A 284 7.99 13.66 -16.51
C ASP A 284 6.61 14.12 -17.03
N ILE A 285 6.18 13.61 -18.19
CA ILE A 285 4.86 13.88 -18.78
C ILE A 285 3.73 13.47 -17.82
N ALA A 286 3.83 12.27 -17.22
CA ALA A 286 2.84 11.80 -16.26
C ALA A 286 2.76 12.71 -15.03
N ILE A 287 3.91 13.07 -14.43
CA ILE A 287 3.95 13.93 -13.23
C ILE A 287 3.40 15.33 -13.55
N GLU A 288 3.71 15.89 -14.72
CA GLU A 288 3.21 17.19 -15.16
C GLU A 288 1.70 17.19 -15.45
N ALA A 289 1.12 16.05 -15.81
CA ALA A 289 -0.31 15.92 -16.06
C ALA A 289 -1.14 15.76 -14.77
N ILE A 290 -0.53 15.36 -13.66
CA ILE A 290 -1.21 15.21 -12.37
C ILE A 290 -1.41 16.60 -11.77
N GLU A 291 -2.65 17.06 -11.71
CA GLU A 291 -3.09 18.28 -11.02
C GLU A 291 -4.50 18.08 -10.43
N PRO A 292 -4.90 18.85 -9.40
CA PRO A 292 -6.26 18.82 -8.88
C PRO A 292 -7.32 19.09 -9.96
N GLY A 293 -8.32 18.22 -10.04
CA GLY A 293 -9.43 18.32 -10.99
C GLY A 293 -9.16 17.75 -12.38
N VAL A 294 -7.96 17.22 -12.64
CA VAL A 294 -7.67 16.46 -13.87
C VAL A 294 -8.31 15.07 -13.77
N GLU A 295 -8.91 14.57 -14.86
CA GLU A 295 -9.46 13.22 -14.90
C GLU A 295 -8.34 12.18 -14.78
N TYR A 296 -8.54 11.10 -14.01
CA TYR A 296 -7.51 10.06 -13.84
C TYR A 296 -7.02 9.49 -15.17
N ALA A 297 -7.96 9.23 -16.09
CA ALA A 297 -7.70 8.71 -17.42
C ALA A 297 -6.78 9.62 -18.24
N THR A 298 -6.86 10.95 -18.08
CA THR A 298 -6.04 11.90 -18.85
C THR A 298 -4.54 11.63 -18.66
N VAL A 299 -4.11 11.20 -17.48
CA VAL A 299 -2.69 10.95 -17.19
C VAL A 299 -2.16 9.75 -17.98
N GLU A 300 -2.96 8.69 -18.13
CA GLU A 300 -2.57 7.55 -18.97
C GLU A 300 -2.63 7.91 -20.46
N GLU A 301 -3.66 8.63 -20.89
CA GLU A 301 -3.84 9.03 -22.30
C GLU A 301 -2.61 9.81 -22.83
N VAL A 302 -2.13 10.82 -22.09
CA VAL A 302 -0.97 11.62 -22.54
C VAL A 302 0.33 10.81 -22.59
N VAL A 303 0.49 9.81 -21.71
CA VAL A 303 1.65 8.91 -21.71
C VAL A 303 1.57 7.93 -22.88
N VAL A 304 0.39 7.38 -23.16
CA VAL A 304 0.16 6.48 -24.30
C VAL A 304 0.39 7.22 -25.61
N ASP A 305 -0.14 8.42 -25.78
CA ASP A 305 0.10 9.28 -26.96
C ASP A 305 1.61 9.48 -27.18
N TYR A 306 2.36 9.81 -26.12
CA TYR A 306 3.82 9.94 -26.19
C TYR A 306 4.50 8.62 -26.59
N TYR A 307 4.08 7.48 -26.04
CA TYR A 307 4.64 6.18 -26.45
C TYR A 307 4.33 5.80 -27.90
N GLU A 308 3.18 6.20 -28.44
CA GLU A 308 2.87 6.03 -29.86
C GLU A 308 3.79 6.89 -30.73
N GLU A 309 4.03 8.15 -30.34
CA GLU A 309 4.95 9.06 -31.03
C GLU A 309 6.40 8.56 -31.04
N GLN A 310 6.86 7.99 -29.93
CA GLN A 310 8.20 7.39 -29.82
C GLN A 310 8.28 5.99 -30.45
N GLY A 311 7.14 5.38 -30.83
CA GLY A 311 7.08 4.06 -31.43
C GLY A 311 7.37 2.91 -30.47
N VAL A 312 7.08 3.09 -29.17
CA VAL A 312 7.31 2.07 -28.12
C VAL A 312 6.02 1.55 -27.46
N ALA A 313 4.85 2.04 -27.88
CA ALA A 313 3.56 1.67 -27.31
C ALA A 313 3.30 0.14 -27.29
N GLU A 314 3.85 -0.63 -28.24
CA GLU A 314 3.70 -2.10 -28.23
C GLU A 314 4.40 -2.80 -27.05
N TYR A 315 5.28 -2.09 -26.31
CA TYR A 315 6.05 -2.61 -25.19
C TYR A 315 5.45 -2.31 -23.81
N THR A 316 4.34 -1.58 -23.74
CA THR A 316 3.65 -1.27 -22.46
C THR A 316 2.90 -2.50 -21.94
N GLN A 317 2.79 -2.64 -20.62
CA GLN A 317 2.15 -3.82 -19.99
C GLN A 317 1.21 -3.49 -18.83
N HIS A 318 1.15 -2.24 -18.38
CA HIS A 318 0.35 -1.80 -17.24
C HIS A 318 0.09 -0.28 -17.33
N HIS A 319 -0.84 0.21 -16.51
CA HIS A 319 -1.17 1.63 -16.37
C HIS A 319 -0.03 2.46 -15.77
N VAL A 320 -0.20 3.79 -15.79
CA VAL A 320 0.86 4.74 -15.39
C VAL A 320 1.14 4.73 -13.90
N GLY A 321 0.15 4.44 -13.07
CA GLY A 321 0.33 4.47 -11.63
C GLY A 321 -0.92 4.14 -10.84
N HIS A 322 -0.77 4.08 -9.52
CA HIS A 322 -1.86 3.78 -8.60
C HIS A 322 -1.72 4.60 -7.32
N ASN A 323 -2.83 4.76 -6.60
CA ASN A 323 -2.78 5.39 -5.29
C ASN A 323 -1.99 4.50 -4.30
N ILE A 324 -1.44 5.10 -3.24
CA ILE A 324 -0.61 4.42 -2.24
C ILE A 324 -0.87 4.95 -0.83
N GLY A 325 -0.81 4.07 0.17
CA GLY A 325 -1.11 4.43 1.56
C GLY A 325 -0.79 3.33 2.56
N LEU A 326 -1.83 2.77 3.17
CA LEU A 326 -1.74 1.57 4.01
C LEU A 326 -1.41 0.31 3.20
N GLU A 327 -1.82 0.28 1.94
CA GLU A 327 -1.47 -0.74 0.96
C GLU A 327 -0.46 -0.19 -0.04
N GLY A 328 0.30 -1.12 -0.64
CA GLY A 328 1.19 -0.78 -1.74
C GLY A 328 0.43 -0.34 -2.99
N HIS A 329 -0.81 -0.82 -3.20
CA HIS A 329 -1.68 -0.44 -4.31
C HIS A 329 -3.06 -0.14 -3.74
N GLU A 330 -3.57 1.07 -3.99
CA GLU A 330 -4.90 1.54 -3.59
C GLU A 330 -5.58 2.17 -4.81
N ARG A 331 -6.92 2.19 -4.83
CA ARG A 331 -7.66 3.06 -5.76
C ARG A 331 -7.59 4.52 -5.27
N PRO A 332 -7.80 5.52 -6.14
CA PRO A 332 -7.93 5.46 -7.60
C PRO A 332 -6.65 5.03 -8.33
N PHE A 333 -6.79 4.65 -9.61
CA PHE A 333 -5.68 4.29 -10.50
C PHE A 333 -5.49 5.37 -11.58
N LEU A 334 -4.26 5.62 -12.01
CA LEU A 334 -3.97 6.47 -13.19
C LEU A 334 -4.13 5.62 -14.44
N ASP A 335 -5.38 5.33 -14.78
CA ASP A 335 -5.79 4.34 -15.78
C ASP A 335 -6.96 4.88 -16.64
N VAL A 336 -6.98 4.56 -17.93
CA VAL A 336 -8.02 4.99 -18.88
C VAL A 336 -9.43 4.55 -18.51
N ASP A 337 -9.58 3.45 -17.76
CA ASP A 337 -10.86 2.94 -17.27
C ASP A 337 -11.21 3.47 -15.86
N GLN A 338 -10.39 4.35 -15.27
CA GLN A 338 -10.68 4.98 -13.98
C GLN A 338 -11.54 6.24 -14.17
N ASP A 339 -12.79 6.16 -13.69
CA ASP A 339 -13.68 7.31 -13.59
C ASP A 339 -13.27 8.25 -12.44
N GLY A 340 -13.50 9.56 -12.65
CA GLY A 340 -13.36 10.60 -11.64
C GLY A 340 -12.21 11.57 -11.91
N GLU A 341 -12.04 12.51 -10.98
CA GLU A 341 -11.01 13.56 -11.03
C GLU A 341 -10.06 13.42 -9.84
N ILE A 342 -8.79 13.71 -10.08
CA ILE A 342 -7.71 13.74 -9.09
C ILE A 342 -8.00 14.80 -8.02
N ARG A 343 -7.87 14.45 -6.75
CA ARG A 343 -8.17 15.34 -5.62
C ARG A 343 -6.94 15.65 -4.76
N PRO A 344 -6.88 16.86 -4.15
CA PRO A 344 -5.88 17.14 -3.13
C PRO A 344 -5.92 16.11 -1.99
N GLY A 345 -4.76 15.69 -1.53
CA GLY A 345 -4.58 14.64 -0.53
C GLY A 345 -4.41 13.24 -1.11
N GLU A 346 -4.64 13.03 -2.41
CA GLU A 346 -4.28 11.77 -3.06
C GLU A 346 -2.77 11.66 -3.26
N LEU A 347 -2.25 10.43 -3.20
CA LEU A 347 -0.84 10.15 -3.47
C LEU A 347 -0.74 9.04 -4.49
N PHE A 348 0.13 9.19 -5.48
CA PHE A 348 0.32 8.21 -6.54
C PHE A 348 1.76 7.72 -6.62
N THR A 349 1.95 6.44 -6.90
CA THR A 349 3.16 5.98 -7.58
C THR A 349 3.05 6.41 -9.04
N VAL A 350 4.05 7.11 -9.56
CA VAL A 350 4.08 7.52 -10.97
C VAL A 350 5.15 6.73 -11.68
N GLU A 351 4.72 5.62 -12.29
CA GLU A 351 5.57 4.54 -12.75
C GLU A 351 5.36 4.11 -14.21
N PRO A 352 5.22 5.03 -15.19
CA PRO A 352 5.09 4.63 -16.57
C PRO A 352 6.34 3.84 -17.00
N GLY A 353 6.11 2.67 -17.60
CA GLY A 353 7.18 1.75 -17.94
C GLY A 353 6.85 0.88 -19.14
N PHE A 354 7.90 0.41 -19.80
CA PHE A 354 7.79 -0.47 -20.95
C PHE A 354 8.94 -1.49 -20.99
N TYR A 355 8.70 -2.60 -21.70
CA TYR A 355 9.52 -3.81 -21.59
C TYR A 355 9.94 -4.30 -22.98
N VAL A 356 11.21 -4.06 -23.33
CA VAL A 356 11.73 -4.31 -24.68
C VAL A 356 12.33 -5.73 -24.75
N PRO A 357 11.83 -6.60 -25.65
CA PRO A 357 12.33 -7.96 -25.78
C PRO A 357 13.84 -8.02 -26.03
N GLY A 358 14.55 -8.74 -25.15
CA GLY A 358 16.01 -8.92 -25.23
C GLY A 358 16.85 -7.76 -24.71
N LEU A 359 16.24 -6.66 -24.24
CA LEU A 359 16.93 -5.56 -23.56
C LEU A 359 16.56 -5.46 -22.08
N GLY A 360 15.28 -5.70 -21.74
CA GLY A 360 14.78 -5.65 -20.37
C GLY A 360 13.67 -4.61 -20.17
N GLY A 361 13.36 -4.35 -18.91
CA GLY A 361 12.40 -3.32 -18.49
C GLY A 361 13.06 -1.97 -18.29
N PHE A 362 12.29 -0.92 -18.57
CA PHE A 362 12.62 0.47 -18.31
C PHE A 362 11.44 1.07 -17.54
N ARG A 363 11.67 1.35 -16.26
CA ARG A 363 10.70 1.97 -15.36
C ARG A 363 11.39 2.75 -14.25
N HIS A 364 10.88 3.93 -13.96
CA HIS A 364 11.10 4.67 -12.74
C HIS A 364 9.77 4.77 -12.03
N SER A 365 9.80 4.93 -10.72
CA SER A 365 8.62 5.24 -9.92
C SER A 365 9.04 6.25 -8.87
N ASP A 366 8.23 7.29 -8.73
CA ASP A 366 8.32 8.24 -7.64
C ASP A 366 6.94 8.40 -7.02
N THR A 367 6.91 8.54 -5.70
CA THR A 367 5.65 8.84 -4.99
C THR A 367 5.41 10.34 -5.05
N VAL A 368 4.25 10.75 -5.56
CA VAL A 368 3.82 12.15 -5.63
C VAL A 368 2.59 12.40 -4.77
N LEU A 369 2.52 13.58 -4.16
CA LEU A 369 1.38 14.09 -3.41
C LEU A 369 0.68 15.14 -4.26
N VAL A 370 -0.64 15.02 -4.39
CA VAL A 370 -1.48 16.06 -4.96
C VAL A 370 -1.84 17.06 -3.86
N THR A 371 -1.41 18.31 -4.02
CA THR A 371 -1.70 19.43 -3.12
C THR A 371 -2.82 20.30 -3.69
N GLU A 372 -3.30 21.30 -2.95
CA GLU A 372 -4.27 22.27 -3.49
C GLU A 372 -3.72 23.09 -4.67
N GLU A 373 -2.39 23.21 -4.80
CA GLU A 373 -1.73 24.10 -5.78
C GLU A 373 -1.06 23.34 -6.95
N GLY A 374 -1.12 22.00 -6.96
CA GLY A 374 -0.44 21.15 -7.94
C GLY A 374 0.18 19.91 -7.28
N THR A 375 1.32 19.44 -7.79
CA THR A 375 1.92 18.16 -7.39
C THR A 375 3.29 18.32 -6.73
N GLU A 376 3.53 17.57 -5.65
CA GLU A 376 4.79 17.52 -4.90
C GLU A 376 5.38 16.10 -4.96
N THR A 377 6.58 15.93 -5.52
CA THR A 377 7.29 14.65 -5.47
C THR A 377 7.91 14.43 -4.09
N LEU A 378 7.55 13.35 -3.41
CA LEU A 378 8.03 13.04 -2.05
C LEU A 378 9.36 12.25 -2.05
N THR A 379 9.62 11.49 -3.12
CA THR A 379 10.88 10.77 -3.34
C THR A 379 11.84 11.61 -4.18
N TYR A 380 13.15 11.50 -3.93
CA TYR A 380 14.14 12.46 -4.46
C TYR A 380 15.46 11.82 -4.85
N TYR A 381 15.44 10.55 -5.26
CA TYR A 381 16.63 9.84 -5.71
C TYR A 381 17.00 10.26 -7.14
N PRO A 382 18.30 10.28 -7.52
CA PRO A 382 18.71 10.62 -8.88
C PRO A 382 17.92 9.87 -9.96
N ARG A 383 17.58 10.59 -11.02
CA ARG A 383 16.83 10.09 -12.20
C ARG A 383 17.67 10.16 -13.48
N ASP A 384 18.81 10.85 -13.45
CA ASP A 384 19.68 10.95 -14.61
C ASP A 384 20.48 9.66 -14.83
N LEU A 385 20.75 9.36 -16.09
CA LEU A 385 21.44 8.15 -16.50
C LEU A 385 22.84 8.06 -15.91
N GLU A 386 23.59 9.17 -15.85
CA GLU A 386 24.95 9.19 -15.34
C GLU A 386 25.03 8.75 -13.87
N SER A 387 24.07 9.17 -13.06
CA SER A 387 23.96 8.79 -11.66
C SER A 387 23.49 7.35 -11.45
N LEU A 388 22.91 6.71 -12.47
CA LEU A 388 22.30 5.38 -12.40
C LEU A 388 23.10 4.29 -13.13
N ILE A 389 24.33 4.60 -13.53
CA ILE A 389 25.32 3.62 -13.98
C ILE A 389 26.20 3.20 -12.81
N VAL A 390 26.29 1.90 -12.54
CA VAL A 390 27.09 1.29 -11.46
C VAL A 390 28.28 0.46 -11.95
#